data_AF-N9NWJ1-F1
#
_entry.id   AF-N9NWJ1-F1
#
_cell.length_a   1.000
_cell.length_b   1.000
_cell.length_c   1.000
_cell.angle_alpha   90.00
_cell.angle_beta   90.00
_cell.angle_gamma   90.00
#
_symmetry.space_group_name_H-M   'P 1'
#
loop_
_entity.id
_entity.type
_entity.pdbx_description
1 polymer ?
#
loop_
_entity_poly.entity_id
_entity_poly.type
_entity_poly.pdbx_seq_one_letter_code
_entity_poly.pdbx_strand_id
1 'polypeptide(L)'
;MNLIDWIELPDLGDHRGSLVVAEANKSIPFNIQRLYYIFGAQPDVPRGFHAHRQLQQIAFCIQGSCKMLMDSGKEKQEVVLCQPNQGLKIPPMVWHEMHDFSEDCILLVLTSEHYDENDYIRDYQDFLKEVYEPFIHPLADVQSSSIGSNTRIWQYSVVLKNAQIGMNCNICAHTLIENDVKIGNNVTVKSGVYIWDGITLEDNVFIGPCVAFTNDKKPRSKQYPDSFAKTVIAEGASIGANATILPGIKIGKNALVGAGAVVTKDVPENAIVIGNPAFIKGYIE
;
A
#
# COMPACT_ATOMS: atom_id res chain seq x y z
N MET A 1 -11.00 1.42 -4.85
CA MET A 1 -11.29 2.77 -5.42
C MET A 1 -11.87 2.52 -6.80
N ASN A 2 -12.54 3.48 -7.42
CA ASN A 2 -12.89 3.32 -8.84
C ASN A 2 -11.67 3.76 -9.66
N LEU A 3 -11.16 2.92 -10.55
CA LEU A 3 -10.02 3.23 -11.42
C LEU A 3 -10.41 4.25 -12.49
N ILE A 4 -11.69 4.25 -12.88
CA ILE A 4 -12.26 5.22 -13.81
C ILE A 4 -12.79 6.44 -13.04
N ASP A 5 -12.13 7.58 -13.24
CA ASP A 5 -12.55 8.89 -12.72
C ASP A 5 -12.63 9.89 -13.88
N TRP A 6 -13.77 10.56 -14.00
CA TRP A 6 -14.10 11.42 -15.12
C TRP A 6 -14.04 12.91 -14.73
N ILE A 7 -13.72 13.74 -15.72
CA ILE A 7 -14.02 15.17 -15.72
C ILE A 7 -15.04 15.44 -16.81
N GLU A 8 -16.19 15.94 -16.42
CA GLU A 8 -17.17 16.44 -17.38
C GLU A 8 -17.01 17.95 -17.53
N LEU A 9 -16.77 18.37 -18.77
CA LEU A 9 -16.76 19.76 -19.16
C LEU A 9 -18.14 20.12 -19.73
N PRO A 10 -18.69 21.29 -19.40
CA PRO A 10 -19.97 21.70 -19.96
C PRO A 10 -19.83 21.96 -21.47
N ASP A 11 -20.81 21.50 -22.26
CA ASP A 11 -20.97 21.96 -23.64
C ASP A 11 -21.67 23.32 -23.64
N LEU A 12 -20.92 24.36 -24.00
CA LEU A 12 -21.38 25.74 -24.10
C LEU A 12 -21.87 26.09 -25.51
N GLY A 13 -22.21 25.06 -26.30
CA GLY A 13 -22.67 25.18 -27.67
C GLY A 13 -24.01 25.89 -27.87
N ASP A 14 -24.24 26.28 -29.10
CA ASP A 14 -25.53 26.79 -29.58
C ASP A 14 -25.80 26.29 -31.01
N HIS A 15 -26.77 26.90 -31.70
CA HIS A 15 -27.12 26.56 -33.09
C HIS A 15 -25.95 26.61 -34.10
N ARG A 16 -24.79 27.19 -33.73
CA ARG A 16 -23.57 27.25 -34.55
C ARG A 16 -22.63 26.05 -34.34
N GLY A 17 -22.84 25.26 -33.29
CA GLY A 17 -22.00 24.12 -32.91
C GLY A 17 -21.70 24.07 -31.42
N SER A 18 -20.95 23.04 -31.00
CA SER A 18 -20.51 22.81 -29.63
C SER A 18 -19.24 23.59 -29.27
N LEU A 19 -19.12 23.98 -28.01
CA LEU A 19 -17.92 24.65 -27.47
C LEU A 19 -17.59 24.07 -26.09
N VAL A 20 -16.42 23.45 -25.97
CA VAL A 20 -15.91 22.91 -24.71
C VAL A 20 -14.67 23.69 -24.29
N VAL A 21 -14.59 24.07 -23.01
CA VAL A 21 -13.47 24.85 -22.47
C VAL A 21 -12.84 24.13 -21.28
N ALA A 22 -11.54 23.88 -21.38
CA ALA A 22 -10.71 23.37 -20.29
C ALA A 22 -9.89 24.51 -19.69
N GLU A 23 -10.17 24.87 -18.43
CA GLU A 23 -9.44 25.91 -17.71
C GLU A 23 -8.61 25.30 -16.59
N ALA A 24 -7.30 25.58 -16.60
CA ALA A 24 -6.37 25.16 -15.56
C ALA A 24 -6.80 25.68 -14.18
N ASN A 25 -6.69 24.83 -13.16
CA ASN A 25 -7.07 25.11 -11.77
C ASN A 25 -8.54 25.53 -11.57
N LYS A 26 -9.41 25.24 -12.54
CA LYS A 26 -10.86 25.40 -12.43
C LYS A 26 -11.57 24.09 -12.76
N SER A 27 -11.69 23.79 -14.06
CA SER A 27 -12.28 22.53 -14.53
C SER A 27 -11.23 21.42 -14.63
N ILE A 28 -9.95 21.80 -14.82
CA ILE A 28 -8.80 20.91 -14.76
C ILE A 28 -8.14 21.07 -13.39
N PRO A 29 -7.90 19.98 -12.62
CA PRO A 29 -7.46 20.03 -11.23
C PRO A 29 -5.96 20.29 -11.06
N PHE A 30 -5.27 20.72 -12.12
CA PHE A 30 -3.85 21.04 -12.11
C PHE A 30 -3.53 22.16 -13.12
N ASN A 31 -2.33 22.73 -12.99
CA ASN A 31 -1.81 23.65 -13.99
C ASN A 31 -1.45 22.88 -15.27
N ILE A 32 -1.93 23.34 -16.44
CA ILE A 32 -1.65 22.66 -17.71
C ILE A 32 -0.27 23.12 -18.20
N GLN A 33 0.74 22.27 -18.03
CA GLN A 33 2.12 22.56 -18.50
C GLN A 33 2.35 22.09 -19.94
N ARG A 34 1.58 21.10 -20.39
CA ARG A 34 1.68 20.55 -21.74
C ARG A 34 0.35 19.96 -22.21
N LEU A 35 0.09 20.17 -23.49
CA LEU A 35 -0.99 19.56 -24.27
C LEU A 35 -0.36 18.82 -25.44
N TYR A 36 -0.83 17.62 -25.70
CA TYR A 36 -0.54 16.91 -26.95
C TYR A 36 -1.81 16.22 -27.45
N TYR A 37 -1.81 15.83 -28.72
CA TYR A 37 -2.92 15.11 -29.30
C TYR A 37 -2.39 14.00 -30.21
N ILE A 38 -3.19 12.96 -30.35
CA ILE A 38 -2.95 11.80 -31.18
C ILE A 38 -4.02 11.78 -32.24
N PHE A 39 -3.59 11.59 -33.49
CA PHE A 39 -4.46 11.51 -34.66
C PHE A 39 -3.86 10.51 -35.65
N GLY A 40 -4.70 9.91 -36.50
CA GLY A 40 -4.26 8.92 -37.49
C GLY A 40 -3.71 7.62 -36.88
N ALA A 41 -4.14 7.30 -35.66
CA ALA A 41 -3.84 6.00 -35.04
C ALA A 41 -4.49 4.88 -35.86
N GLN A 42 -3.77 3.78 -36.04
CA GLN A 42 -4.29 2.63 -36.77
C GLN A 42 -5.20 1.80 -35.84
N PRO A 43 -6.39 1.33 -36.30
CA PRO A 43 -7.35 0.63 -35.44
C PRO A 43 -6.77 -0.57 -34.68
N ASP A 44 -5.92 -1.36 -35.34
CA ASP A 44 -5.34 -2.60 -34.81
C ASP A 44 -3.95 -2.41 -34.15
N VAL A 45 -3.47 -1.17 -34.01
CA VAL A 45 -2.15 -0.88 -33.42
C VAL A 45 -2.33 -0.19 -32.07
N PRO A 46 -2.24 -0.95 -30.96
CA PRO A 46 -2.36 -0.39 -29.63
C PRO A 46 -1.15 0.48 -29.28
N ARG A 47 -1.32 1.36 -28.31
CA ARG A 47 -0.30 2.28 -27.81
C ARG A 47 -0.56 2.61 -26.35
N GLY A 48 0.31 3.41 -25.72
CA GLY A 48 0.10 3.83 -24.34
C GLY A 48 0.77 2.98 -23.28
N PHE A 49 1.34 1.81 -23.59
CA PHE A 49 2.07 0.88 -22.70
C PHE A 49 3.14 1.50 -21.76
N HIS A 50 2.70 2.26 -20.76
CA HIS A 50 3.52 2.88 -19.74
C HIS A 50 2.67 3.37 -18.56
N ALA A 51 3.35 3.62 -17.45
CA ALA A 51 2.85 4.42 -16.33
C ALA A 51 3.77 5.62 -16.10
N HIS A 52 3.34 6.50 -15.20
CA HIS A 52 4.08 7.70 -14.79
C HIS A 52 4.26 7.72 -13.27
N ARG A 53 5.43 8.14 -12.77
CA ARG A 53 5.68 8.22 -11.31
C ARG A 53 4.97 9.41 -10.67
N GLN A 54 4.88 10.54 -11.38
CA GLN A 54 4.37 11.80 -10.86
C GLN A 54 3.35 12.49 -11.78
N LEU A 55 3.42 12.26 -13.09
CA LEU A 55 2.57 12.99 -14.03
C LEU A 55 1.08 12.69 -13.85
N GLN A 56 0.26 13.74 -13.77
CA GLN A 56 -1.19 13.67 -13.85
C GLN A 56 -1.64 14.02 -15.27
N GLN A 57 -2.61 13.28 -15.80
CA GLN A 57 -3.11 13.50 -17.15
C GLN A 57 -4.63 13.44 -17.21
N ILE A 58 -5.20 14.07 -18.23
CA ILE A 58 -6.62 13.92 -18.59
C ILE A 58 -6.72 13.75 -20.10
N ALA A 59 -7.32 12.64 -20.53
CA ALA A 59 -7.49 12.28 -21.93
C ALA A 59 -8.94 12.53 -22.40
N PHE A 60 -9.10 13.30 -23.47
CA PHE A 60 -10.37 13.62 -24.12
C PHE A 60 -10.38 13.06 -25.55
N CYS A 61 -11.36 12.24 -25.89
CA CYS A 61 -11.56 11.81 -27.27
C CYS A 61 -12.44 12.85 -27.98
N ILE A 62 -11.81 13.83 -28.62
CA ILE A 62 -12.48 15.00 -29.19
C ILE A 62 -13.12 14.74 -30.56
N GLN A 63 -12.75 13.63 -31.21
CA GLN A 63 -13.39 13.09 -32.41
C GLN A 63 -13.24 11.56 -32.41
N GLY A 64 -14.22 10.85 -32.94
CA GLY A 64 -14.18 9.39 -33.06
C GLY A 64 -14.28 8.67 -31.72
N SER A 65 -13.61 7.54 -31.59
CA SER A 65 -13.54 6.76 -30.36
C SER A 65 -12.24 5.97 -30.21
N CYS A 66 -11.90 5.64 -28.96
CA CYS A 66 -10.92 4.61 -28.65
C CYS A 66 -11.28 3.95 -27.31
N LYS A 67 -10.69 2.77 -27.04
CA LYS A 67 -10.71 2.19 -25.70
C LYS A 67 -9.44 2.53 -24.96
N MET A 68 -9.56 2.66 -23.64
CA MET A 68 -8.43 2.77 -22.74
C MET A 68 -8.52 1.73 -21.63
N LEU A 69 -7.50 0.88 -21.51
CA LEU A 69 -7.28 0.03 -20.36
C LEU A 69 -6.54 0.84 -19.29
N MET A 70 -6.99 0.73 -18.05
CA MET A 70 -6.43 1.37 -16.86
C MET A 70 -6.08 0.28 -15.84
N ASP A 71 -4.84 0.26 -15.37
CA ASP A 71 -4.32 -0.76 -14.46
C ASP A 71 -3.54 -0.12 -13.30
N SER A 72 -4.00 -0.36 -12.07
CA SER A 72 -3.33 0.10 -10.84
C SER A 72 -2.24 -0.87 -10.34
N GLY A 73 -1.98 -1.94 -11.09
CA GLY A 73 -1.25 -3.13 -10.68
C GLY A 73 -2.09 -4.11 -9.87
N LYS A 74 -3.17 -3.65 -9.22
CA LYS A 74 -4.07 -4.47 -8.36
C LYS A 74 -5.41 -4.79 -9.02
N GLU A 75 -5.93 -3.84 -9.78
CA GLU A 75 -7.20 -3.94 -10.51
C GLU A 75 -6.99 -3.41 -11.92
N LYS A 76 -7.77 -3.94 -12.87
CA LYS A 76 -7.80 -3.52 -14.27
C LYS A 76 -9.23 -3.15 -14.65
N GLN A 77 -9.39 -2.01 -15.32
CA GLN A 77 -10.66 -1.57 -15.86
C GLN A 77 -10.46 -1.03 -17.27
N GLU A 78 -11.40 -1.32 -18.17
CA GLU A 78 -11.39 -0.83 -19.54
C GLU A 78 -12.58 0.10 -19.75
N VAL A 79 -12.38 1.16 -20.54
CA VAL A 79 -13.39 2.16 -20.80
C VAL A 79 -13.33 2.67 -22.23
N VAL A 80 -14.48 3.04 -22.79
CA VAL A 80 -14.58 3.66 -24.13
C VAL A 80 -14.59 5.17 -23.95
N LEU A 81 -13.72 5.87 -24.68
CA LEU A 81 -13.75 7.33 -24.80
C LEU A 81 -14.35 7.67 -26.16
N CYS A 82 -15.47 8.37 -26.17
CA CYS A 82 -16.15 8.79 -27.40
C CYS A 82 -16.93 10.12 -27.27
N GLN A 83 -16.77 10.83 -26.15
CA GLN A 83 -17.45 12.10 -25.89
C GLN A 83 -16.41 13.23 -25.77
N PRO A 84 -16.53 14.30 -26.58
CA PRO A 84 -15.51 15.35 -26.65
C PRO A 84 -15.43 16.20 -25.36
N ASN A 85 -16.48 16.19 -24.55
CA ASN A 85 -16.56 16.95 -23.31
C ASN A 85 -16.34 16.09 -22.05
N GLN A 86 -16.01 14.81 -22.19
CA GLN A 86 -15.73 13.90 -21.09
C GLN A 86 -14.26 13.47 -21.12
N GLY A 87 -13.52 13.85 -20.08
CA GLY A 87 -12.09 13.58 -19.94
C GLY A 87 -11.82 12.47 -18.93
N LEU A 88 -11.11 11.42 -19.33
CA LEU A 88 -10.65 10.37 -18.42
C LEU A 88 -9.42 10.85 -17.67
N LYS A 89 -9.46 10.87 -16.34
CA LYS A 89 -8.26 11.14 -15.53
C LYS A 89 -7.34 9.93 -15.53
N ILE A 90 -6.06 10.17 -15.74
CA ILE A 90 -4.99 9.18 -15.65
C ILE A 90 -4.04 9.67 -14.56
N PRO A 91 -4.20 9.18 -13.31
CA PRO A 91 -3.33 9.59 -12.21
C PRO A 91 -1.95 8.92 -12.30
N PRO A 92 -0.98 9.36 -11.48
CA PRO A 92 0.31 8.71 -11.37
C PRO A 92 0.15 7.27 -10.88
N MET A 93 1.13 6.42 -11.20
CA MET A 93 1.18 5.00 -10.87
C MET A 93 -0.03 4.21 -11.39
N VAL A 94 -0.56 4.61 -12.55
CA VAL A 94 -1.52 3.84 -13.33
C VAL A 94 -0.93 3.53 -14.69
N TRP A 95 -0.80 2.24 -14.98
CA TRP A 95 -0.48 1.75 -16.31
C TRP A 95 -1.70 1.90 -17.19
N HIS A 96 -1.52 2.44 -18.39
CA HIS A 96 -2.62 2.63 -19.32
C HIS A 96 -2.28 2.12 -20.71
N GLU A 97 -3.28 1.68 -21.45
CA GLU A 97 -3.13 1.25 -22.84
C GLU A 97 -4.31 1.80 -23.64
N MET A 98 -4.09 2.12 -24.90
CA MET A 98 -5.09 2.66 -25.82
C MET A 98 -5.15 1.77 -27.04
N HIS A 99 -6.35 1.37 -27.44
CA HIS A 99 -6.59 0.46 -28.57
C HIS A 99 -7.98 0.68 -29.18
N ASP A 100 -8.30 -0.10 -30.22
CA ASP A 100 -9.59 -0.04 -30.93
C ASP A 100 -9.94 1.39 -31.39
N PHE A 101 -8.98 2.09 -32.00
CA PHE A 101 -9.18 3.45 -32.50
C PHE A 101 -10.12 3.46 -33.70
N SER A 102 -11.10 4.36 -33.73
CA SER A 102 -11.82 4.68 -34.96
C SER A 102 -10.90 5.41 -35.96
N GLU A 103 -11.20 5.31 -37.26
CA GLU A 103 -10.39 5.92 -38.32
C GLU A 103 -10.24 7.45 -38.18
N ASP A 104 -11.26 8.09 -37.61
CA ASP A 104 -11.32 9.53 -37.37
C ASP A 104 -10.90 9.93 -35.95
N CYS A 105 -10.37 9.00 -35.14
CA CYS A 105 -10.07 9.25 -33.73
C CYS A 105 -9.04 10.36 -33.54
N ILE A 106 -9.39 11.34 -32.72
CA ILE A 106 -8.48 12.37 -32.20
C ILE A 106 -8.54 12.35 -30.68
N LEU A 107 -7.45 11.93 -30.04
CA LEU A 107 -7.31 11.89 -28.58
C LEU A 107 -6.39 13.03 -28.11
N LEU A 108 -6.96 13.99 -27.39
CA LEU A 108 -6.25 15.12 -26.79
C LEU A 108 -5.91 14.79 -25.34
N VAL A 109 -4.69 15.09 -24.90
CA VAL A 109 -4.26 14.88 -23.52
C VAL A 109 -3.70 16.16 -22.92
N LEU A 110 -4.23 16.52 -21.75
CA LEU A 110 -3.72 17.60 -20.90
C LEU A 110 -2.85 17.00 -19.80
N THR A 111 -1.73 17.64 -19.47
CA THR A 111 -0.77 17.10 -18.50
C THR A 111 -0.30 18.15 -17.51
N SER A 112 -0.06 17.72 -16.26
CA SER A 112 0.39 18.57 -15.16
C SER A 112 1.85 18.99 -15.24
N GLU A 113 2.68 18.30 -16.06
CA GLU A 113 4.12 18.53 -16.19
C GLU A 113 4.58 18.51 -17.66
N HIS A 114 5.76 19.07 -17.92
CA HIS A 114 6.46 18.92 -19.19
C HIS A 114 6.90 17.46 -19.44
N TYR A 115 7.42 17.18 -20.64
CA TYR A 115 7.98 15.86 -20.93
C TYR A 115 9.26 15.62 -20.11
N ASP A 116 9.28 14.53 -19.35
CA ASP A 116 10.47 14.00 -18.68
C ASP A 116 10.50 12.48 -18.83
N GLU A 117 11.54 11.94 -19.49
CA GLU A 117 11.69 10.50 -19.69
C GLU A 117 11.92 9.75 -18.37
N ASN A 118 12.47 10.41 -17.34
CA ASN A 118 12.68 9.78 -16.03
C ASN A 118 11.39 9.53 -15.27
N ASP A 119 10.29 10.16 -15.68
CA ASP A 119 8.97 9.91 -15.08
C ASP A 119 8.29 8.66 -15.66
N TYR A 120 8.74 8.18 -16.83
CA TYR A 120 8.14 7.03 -17.50
C TYR A 120 8.55 5.70 -16.86
N ILE A 121 7.58 4.78 -16.79
CA ILE A 121 7.79 3.37 -16.52
C ILE A 121 7.30 2.59 -17.76
N ARG A 122 8.24 2.13 -18.59
CA ARG A 122 7.95 1.51 -19.91
C ARG A 122 7.88 -0.01 -19.89
N ASP A 123 8.39 -0.65 -18.84
CA ASP A 123 8.32 -2.09 -18.66
C ASP A 123 7.23 -2.41 -17.63
N TYR A 124 6.36 -3.35 -17.97
CA TYR A 124 5.24 -3.70 -17.11
C TYR A 124 5.68 -4.39 -15.82
N GLN A 125 6.77 -5.17 -15.85
CA GLN A 125 7.30 -5.79 -14.63
C GLN A 125 7.92 -4.75 -13.71
N ASP A 126 8.59 -3.73 -14.24
CA ASP A 126 9.10 -2.62 -13.45
C ASP A 126 7.96 -1.78 -12.84
N PHE A 127 6.88 -1.55 -13.60
CA PHE A 127 5.65 -0.95 -13.06
C PHE A 127 5.11 -1.73 -11.87
N LEU A 128 4.97 -3.05 -12.00
CA LEU A 128 4.51 -3.89 -10.89
C LEU A 128 5.49 -3.80 -9.71
N LYS A 129 6.80 -3.85 -9.93
CA LYS A 129 7.79 -3.71 -8.83
C LYS A 129 7.61 -2.40 -8.06
N GLU A 130 7.43 -1.28 -8.76
CA GLU A 130 7.26 0.04 -8.12
C GLU A 130 5.91 0.17 -7.42
N VAL A 131 4.82 -0.31 -8.03
CA VAL A 131 3.49 -0.38 -7.36
C VAL A 131 3.56 -1.19 -6.08
N TYR A 132 4.38 -2.23 -6.09
CA TYR A 132 4.54 -3.16 -4.98
C TYR A 132 5.76 -2.86 -4.10
N GLU A 133 6.42 -1.71 -4.25
CA GLU A 133 7.56 -1.37 -3.42
C GLU A 133 7.09 -1.00 -2.00
N PRO A 134 7.74 -1.52 -0.94
CA PRO A 134 7.46 -1.08 0.41
C PRO A 134 7.92 0.36 0.60
N PHE A 135 7.14 1.15 1.34
CA PHE A 135 7.57 2.47 1.76
C PHE A 135 8.52 2.34 2.96
N ILE A 136 9.75 2.81 2.81
CA ILE A 136 10.73 2.90 3.90
C ILE A 136 11.04 4.37 4.14
N HIS A 137 10.72 4.87 5.32
CA HIS A 137 11.00 6.25 5.68
C HIS A 137 12.52 6.51 5.66
N PRO A 138 13.01 7.66 5.14
CA PRO A 138 14.45 7.98 5.06
C PRO A 138 15.22 8.04 6.39
N LEU A 139 14.53 7.89 7.53
CA LEU A 139 15.10 7.92 8.88
C LEU A 139 14.99 6.56 9.57
N ALA A 140 14.54 5.53 8.84
CA ALA A 140 14.59 4.14 9.28
C ALA A 140 15.93 3.51 8.88
N ASP A 141 16.41 2.57 9.68
CA ASP A 141 17.57 1.73 9.37
C ASP A 141 17.08 0.33 9.03
N VAL A 142 16.99 0.03 7.73
CA VAL A 142 16.43 -1.23 7.23
C VAL A 142 17.48 -1.99 6.45
N GLN A 143 17.85 -3.16 6.97
CA GLN A 143 18.83 -4.06 6.37
C GLN A 143 18.18 -5.26 5.65
N SER A 144 16.93 -5.58 5.97
CA SER A 144 16.21 -6.70 5.35
C SER A 144 15.79 -6.36 3.91
N SER A 145 16.00 -7.33 3.02
CA SER A 145 15.45 -7.33 1.66
C SER A 145 14.12 -8.09 1.54
N SER A 146 13.61 -8.65 2.64
CA SER A 146 12.41 -9.50 2.68
C SER A 146 11.24 -8.74 3.30
N ILE A 147 10.82 -7.67 2.62
CA ILE A 147 9.70 -6.82 3.02
C ILE A 147 8.65 -6.86 1.92
N GLY A 148 7.45 -7.33 2.26
CA GLY A 148 6.35 -7.47 1.33
C GLY A 148 5.79 -6.14 0.86
N SER A 149 5.10 -6.20 -0.27
CA SER A 149 4.55 -5.02 -0.94
C SER A 149 3.57 -4.22 -0.08
N ASN A 150 3.46 -2.92 -0.34
CA ASN A 150 2.57 -2.00 0.41
C ASN A 150 2.87 -1.90 1.91
N THR A 151 3.92 -2.56 2.41
CA THR A 151 4.36 -2.40 3.80
C THR A 151 4.98 -1.03 3.98
N ARG A 152 4.65 -0.38 5.11
CA ARG A 152 5.17 0.93 5.49
C ARG A 152 6.04 0.79 6.73
N ILE A 153 7.27 1.24 6.64
CA ILE A 153 8.23 1.31 7.75
C ILE A 153 8.50 2.79 8.02
N TRP A 154 8.17 3.24 9.24
CA TRP A 154 8.24 4.64 9.63
C TRP A 154 9.59 5.01 10.28
N GLN A 155 9.78 6.30 10.53
CA GLN A 155 11.03 6.88 11.03
C GLN A 155 11.53 6.21 12.31
N TYR A 156 12.86 6.08 12.43
CA TYR A 156 13.55 5.54 13.61
C TYR A 156 13.22 4.08 13.93
N SER A 157 12.63 3.35 13.00
CA SER A 157 12.54 1.90 13.06
C SER A 157 13.85 1.27 12.59
N VAL A 158 14.23 0.16 13.23
CA VAL A 158 15.41 -0.64 12.90
C VAL A 158 14.95 -2.04 12.52
N VAL A 159 15.33 -2.54 11.35
CA VAL A 159 14.98 -3.88 10.87
C VAL A 159 16.24 -4.61 10.41
N LEU A 160 16.59 -5.71 11.09
CA LEU A 160 17.80 -6.46 10.82
C LEU A 160 17.68 -7.35 9.58
N LYS A 161 18.83 -7.70 9.02
CA LYS A 161 18.99 -8.33 7.69
C LYS A 161 18.08 -9.54 7.43
N ASN A 162 17.90 -10.43 8.40
CA ASN A 162 17.20 -11.69 8.18
C ASN A 162 15.69 -11.65 8.51
N ALA A 163 15.18 -10.51 8.99
CA ALA A 163 13.77 -10.34 9.29
C ALA A 163 12.91 -10.59 8.04
N GLN A 164 11.76 -11.26 8.20
CA GLN A 164 10.80 -11.47 7.12
C GLN A 164 9.48 -10.78 7.47
N ILE A 165 9.07 -9.82 6.63
CA ILE A 165 7.84 -9.03 6.83
C ILE A 165 6.94 -9.21 5.61
N GLY A 166 5.70 -9.60 5.82
CA GLY A 166 4.70 -9.80 4.78
C GLY A 166 4.23 -8.49 4.13
N MET A 167 3.16 -8.61 3.35
CA MET A 167 2.57 -7.50 2.61
C MET A 167 1.65 -6.65 3.48
N ASN A 168 1.46 -5.39 3.10
CA ASN A 168 0.47 -4.48 3.68
C ASN A 168 0.62 -4.31 5.21
N CYS A 169 1.85 -4.39 5.72
CA CYS A 169 2.13 -4.17 7.13
C CYS A 169 2.33 -2.68 7.43
N ASN A 170 2.14 -2.30 8.68
CA ASN A 170 2.42 -0.94 9.16
C ASN A 170 3.31 -0.99 10.39
N ILE A 171 4.61 -0.73 10.19
CA ILE A 171 5.65 -0.76 11.21
C ILE A 171 5.93 0.69 11.65
N CYS A 172 5.23 1.13 12.71
CA CYS A 172 5.29 2.50 13.21
C CYS A 172 6.68 2.86 13.78
N ALA A 173 6.89 4.16 14.02
CA ALA A 173 8.18 4.70 14.43
C ALA A 173 8.72 4.07 15.74
N HIS A 174 10.03 4.06 15.92
CA HIS A 174 10.70 3.53 17.12
C HIS A 174 10.40 2.05 17.39
N THR A 175 10.45 1.22 16.37
CA THR A 175 10.37 -0.23 16.49
C THR A 175 11.73 -0.88 16.23
N LEU A 176 12.01 -2.02 16.86
CA LEU A 176 13.15 -2.87 16.52
C LEU A 176 12.63 -4.23 16.07
N ILE A 177 13.18 -4.77 14.98
CA ILE A 177 12.86 -6.11 14.47
C ILE A 177 14.19 -6.84 14.24
N GLU A 178 14.43 -7.93 14.98
CA GLU A 178 15.65 -8.73 14.87
C GLU A 178 15.64 -9.73 13.69
N ASN A 179 16.58 -10.67 13.69
CA ASN A 179 16.89 -11.53 12.55
C ASN A 179 15.93 -12.71 12.43
N ASP A 180 15.72 -13.47 13.51
CA ASP A 180 14.81 -14.61 13.57
C ASP A 180 13.39 -14.13 13.90
N VAL A 181 12.85 -13.28 13.03
CA VAL A 181 11.50 -12.72 13.16
C VAL A 181 10.72 -12.95 11.87
N LYS A 182 9.47 -13.41 12.03
CA LYS A 182 8.52 -13.55 10.93
C LYS A 182 7.25 -12.76 11.24
N ILE A 183 6.90 -11.84 10.35
CA ILE A 183 5.68 -11.06 10.40
C ILE A 183 4.87 -11.40 9.15
N GLY A 184 3.62 -11.82 9.36
CA GLY A 184 2.66 -12.14 8.30
C GLY A 184 2.19 -10.91 7.53
N ASN A 185 1.05 -11.04 6.86
CA ASN A 185 0.42 -9.97 6.08
C ASN A 185 -0.55 -9.14 6.94
N ASN A 186 -0.78 -7.89 6.56
CA ASN A 186 -1.74 -6.98 7.20
C ASN A 186 -1.47 -6.75 8.70
N VAL A 187 -0.22 -6.91 9.15
CA VAL A 187 0.15 -6.74 10.55
C VAL A 187 0.38 -5.26 10.86
N THR A 188 -0.16 -4.80 11.99
CA THR A 188 0.14 -3.46 12.52
C THR A 188 1.00 -3.58 13.76
N VAL A 189 2.18 -2.94 13.73
CA VAL A 189 3.07 -2.81 14.88
C VAL A 189 3.17 -1.34 15.24
N LYS A 190 2.58 -0.95 16.37
CA LYS A 190 2.61 0.44 16.85
C LYS A 190 3.98 0.78 17.46
N SER A 191 4.18 2.08 17.71
CA SER A 191 5.47 2.61 18.16
C SER A 191 5.94 2.06 19.51
N GLY A 192 7.26 2.00 19.69
CA GLY A 192 7.89 1.56 20.94
C GLY A 192 7.87 0.05 21.16
N VAL A 193 7.66 -0.73 20.09
CA VAL A 193 7.62 -2.20 20.15
C VAL A 193 8.93 -2.79 19.66
N TYR A 194 9.48 -3.73 20.42
CA TYR A 194 10.70 -4.46 20.08
C TYR A 194 10.37 -5.93 19.88
N ILE A 195 10.65 -6.44 18.68
CA ILE A 195 10.38 -7.81 18.25
C ILE A 195 11.73 -8.52 18.15
N TRP A 196 12.04 -9.27 19.20
CA TRP A 196 13.26 -10.05 19.36
C TRP A 196 13.26 -11.36 18.55
N ASP A 197 14.44 -11.95 18.39
CA ASP A 197 14.64 -13.27 17.81
C ASP A 197 13.73 -14.32 18.48
N GLY A 198 13.10 -15.16 17.64
CA GLY A 198 12.18 -16.23 18.02
C GLY A 198 10.71 -15.84 18.01
N ILE A 199 10.36 -14.62 17.60
CA ILE A 199 8.96 -14.14 17.59
C ILE A 199 8.34 -14.26 16.20
N THR A 200 7.15 -14.85 16.16
CA THR A 200 6.30 -14.92 14.97
C THR A 200 5.00 -14.17 15.21
N LEU A 201 4.67 -13.24 14.32
CA LEU A 201 3.35 -12.61 14.21
C LEU A 201 2.68 -13.14 12.95
N GLU A 202 1.55 -13.81 13.08
CA GLU A 202 0.76 -14.28 11.93
C GLU A 202 -0.05 -13.13 11.29
N ASP A 203 -0.82 -13.45 10.25
CA ASP A 203 -1.57 -12.46 9.48
C ASP A 203 -2.62 -11.72 10.33
N ASN A 204 -2.89 -10.46 9.99
CA ASN A 204 -3.91 -9.61 10.61
C ASN A 204 -3.70 -9.37 12.13
N VAL A 205 -2.50 -9.59 12.66
CA VAL A 205 -2.17 -9.29 14.06
C VAL A 205 -2.09 -7.78 14.29
N PHE A 206 -2.59 -7.34 15.45
CA PHE A 206 -2.43 -5.97 15.94
C PHE A 206 -1.56 -5.95 17.20
N ILE A 207 -0.45 -5.22 17.16
CA ILE A 207 0.41 -4.97 18.32
C ILE A 207 0.29 -3.49 18.73
N GLY A 208 -0.31 -3.25 19.88
CA GLY A 208 -0.50 -1.94 20.47
C GLY A 208 0.82 -1.23 20.83
N PRO A 209 0.77 0.08 21.07
CA PRO A 209 1.98 0.86 21.35
C PRO A 209 2.64 0.38 22.65
N CYS A 210 3.97 0.38 22.67
CA CYS A 210 4.79 -0.02 23.81
C CYS A 210 4.56 -1.45 24.32
N VAL A 211 4.02 -2.36 23.51
CA VAL A 211 3.98 -3.79 23.87
C VAL A 211 5.41 -4.31 24.02
N ALA A 212 5.67 -4.97 25.15
CA ALA A 212 6.96 -5.55 25.48
C ALA A 212 6.93 -7.06 25.22
N PHE A 213 7.68 -7.51 24.21
CA PHE A 213 8.01 -8.92 24.05
C PHE A 213 9.28 -9.28 24.80
N THR A 214 9.41 -10.56 25.15
CA THR A 214 10.60 -11.15 25.75
C THR A 214 10.85 -12.54 25.18
N ASN A 215 12.11 -12.98 25.12
CA ASN A 215 12.51 -14.28 24.55
C ASN A 215 13.43 -15.11 25.48
N ASP A 216 14.01 -14.50 26.52
CA ASP A 216 14.80 -15.18 27.55
C ASP A 216 13.98 -15.40 28.84
N LYS A 217 13.84 -16.66 29.26
CA LYS A 217 13.10 -17.05 30.48
C LYS A 217 13.85 -16.72 31.78
N LYS A 218 15.17 -16.58 31.73
CA LYS A 218 16.03 -16.36 32.90
C LYS A 218 17.16 -15.37 32.57
N PRO A 219 16.83 -14.13 32.16
CA PRO A 219 17.83 -13.18 31.69
C PRO A 219 18.84 -12.83 32.77
N ARG A 220 20.12 -13.00 32.44
CA ARG A 220 21.27 -12.62 33.27
C ARG A 220 22.35 -12.00 32.39
N SER A 221 22.97 -10.92 32.86
CA SER A 221 23.99 -10.21 32.07
C SER A 221 25.13 -11.16 31.68
N LYS A 222 25.51 -11.17 30.40
CA LYS A 222 26.56 -12.02 29.81
C LYS A 222 26.33 -13.53 29.98
N GLN A 223 25.08 -13.94 30.23
CA GLN A 223 24.67 -15.33 30.24
C GLN A 223 23.53 -15.46 29.24
N TYR A 224 23.73 -16.32 28.26
CA TYR A 224 22.81 -16.50 27.16
C TYR A 224 22.31 -17.94 27.16
N PRO A 225 21.01 -18.18 26.88
CA PRO A 225 20.52 -19.53 26.69
C PRO A 225 21.10 -20.13 25.41
N ASP A 226 21.15 -21.47 25.33
CA ASP A 226 21.53 -22.18 24.09
C ASP A 226 20.59 -21.84 22.92
N SER A 227 19.32 -21.51 23.25
CA SER A 227 18.30 -21.07 22.30
C SER A 227 17.27 -20.19 22.98
N PHE A 228 16.80 -19.14 22.29
CA PHE A 228 15.69 -18.30 22.76
C PHE A 228 14.33 -19.01 22.64
N ALA A 229 13.40 -18.65 23.54
CA ALA A 229 12.06 -19.20 23.54
C ALA A 229 11.23 -18.61 22.38
N LYS A 230 10.40 -19.45 21.75
CA LYS A 230 9.59 -19.04 20.60
C LYS A 230 8.21 -18.56 21.02
N THR A 231 7.88 -17.32 20.70
CA THR A 231 6.57 -16.72 20.98
C THR A 231 5.81 -16.58 19.67
N VAL A 232 4.55 -17.00 19.67
CA VAL A 232 3.68 -16.95 18.47
C VAL A 232 2.42 -16.18 18.79
N ILE A 233 2.15 -15.14 18.02
CA ILE A 233 0.92 -14.38 18.05
C ILE A 233 0.11 -14.80 16.82
N ALA A 234 -0.94 -15.59 17.04
CA ALA A 234 -1.70 -16.20 15.96
C ALA A 234 -2.61 -15.21 15.25
N GLU A 235 -3.10 -15.62 14.07
CA GLU A 235 -3.85 -14.79 13.14
C GLU A 235 -4.96 -13.96 13.83
N GLY A 236 -5.07 -12.69 13.48
CA GLY A 236 -6.13 -11.80 13.99
C GLY A 236 -6.04 -11.44 15.49
N ALA A 237 -5.06 -11.97 16.24
CA ALA A 237 -4.91 -11.63 17.65
C ALA A 237 -4.50 -10.16 17.83
N SER A 238 -5.00 -9.56 18.91
CA SER A 238 -4.78 -8.15 19.25
C SER A 238 -4.15 -8.01 20.62
N ILE A 239 -3.00 -7.35 20.68
CA ILE A 239 -2.26 -7.08 21.92
C ILE A 239 -2.42 -5.60 22.30
N GLY A 240 -3.09 -5.34 23.42
CA GLY A 240 -3.35 -4.00 23.92
C GLY A 240 -2.07 -3.25 24.31
N ALA A 241 -2.17 -1.92 24.30
CA ALA A 241 -1.06 -1.02 24.62
C ALA A 241 -0.35 -1.40 25.92
N ASN A 242 0.98 -1.34 25.92
CA ASN A 242 1.82 -1.56 27.09
C ASN A 242 1.66 -2.94 27.77
N ALA A 243 1.10 -3.94 27.08
CA ALA A 243 1.08 -5.31 27.57
C ALA A 243 2.48 -5.94 27.50
N THR A 244 2.77 -6.88 28.39
CA THR A 244 4.02 -7.64 28.43
C THR A 244 3.75 -9.11 28.13
N ILE A 245 4.45 -9.68 27.16
CA ILE A 245 4.35 -11.09 26.77
C ILE A 245 5.62 -11.81 27.25
N LEU A 246 5.45 -12.78 28.16
CA LEU A 246 6.57 -13.60 28.64
C LEU A 246 7.10 -14.53 27.53
N PRO A 247 8.31 -15.09 27.68
CA PRO A 247 8.94 -15.88 26.64
C PRO A 247 8.27 -17.24 26.43
N GLY A 248 8.09 -17.62 25.17
CA GLY A 248 7.61 -18.97 24.83
C GLY A 248 6.10 -19.13 24.91
N ILE A 249 5.35 -18.03 24.75
CA ILE A 249 3.89 -17.99 24.88
C ILE A 249 3.23 -18.04 23.50
N LYS A 250 2.14 -18.79 23.39
CA LYS A 250 1.22 -18.75 22.25
C LYS A 250 -0.02 -17.92 22.59
N ILE A 251 -0.30 -16.92 21.77
CA ILE A 251 -1.57 -16.18 21.80
C ILE A 251 -2.44 -16.69 20.65
N GLY A 252 -3.59 -17.27 20.98
CA GLY A 252 -4.49 -17.92 20.03
C GLY A 252 -5.17 -16.97 19.05
N LYS A 253 -5.73 -17.54 17.97
CA LYS A 253 -6.42 -16.82 16.90
C LYS A 253 -7.48 -15.89 17.48
N ASN A 254 -7.54 -14.66 16.97
CA ASN A 254 -8.45 -13.59 17.41
C ASN A 254 -8.39 -13.25 18.91
N ALA A 255 -7.46 -13.77 19.70
CA ALA A 255 -7.43 -13.45 21.13
C ALA A 255 -7.16 -11.95 21.36
N LEU A 256 -7.72 -11.42 22.44
CA LEU A 256 -7.57 -10.02 22.83
C LEU A 256 -6.86 -9.91 24.18
N VAL A 257 -5.61 -9.44 24.16
CA VAL A 257 -4.87 -9.11 25.36
C VAL A 257 -5.16 -7.65 25.72
N GLY A 258 -5.70 -7.40 26.91
CA GLY A 258 -5.99 -6.04 27.37
C GLY A 258 -4.73 -5.21 27.59
N ALA A 259 -4.88 -3.89 27.53
CA ALA A 259 -3.80 -2.95 27.78
C ALA A 259 -3.19 -3.18 29.18
N GLY A 260 -1.85 -3.12 29.26
CA GLY A 260 -1.09 -3.31 30.50
C GLY A 260 -1.09 -4.73 31.07
N ALA A 261 -1.66 -5.72 30.39
CA ALA A 261 -1.68 -7.10 30.87
C ALA A 261 -0.27 -7.72 30.85
N VAL A 262 0.02 -8.60 31.82
CA VAL A 262 1.26 -9.39 31.86
C VAL A 262 0.93 -10.85 31.60
N VAL A 263 1.16 -11.29 30.36
CA VAL A 263 0.77 -12.61 29.89
C VAL A 263 1.82 -13.63 30.24
N THR A 264 1.51 -14.49 31.22
CA THR A 264 2.42 -15.49 31.77
C THR A 264 2.17 -16.92 31.28
N LYS A 265 1.11 -17.14 30.51
CA LYS A 265 0.66 -18.45 30.02
C LYS A 265 0.01 -18.28 28.65
N ASP A 266 -0.10 -19.37 27.90
CA ASP A 266 -0.80 -19.39 26.61
C ASP A 266 -2.24 -18.86 26.75
N VAL A 267 -2.67 -18.15 25.73
CA VAL A 267 -4.01 -17.55 25.66
C VAL A 267 -4.81 -18.33 24.60
N PRO A 268 -5.96 -18.93 24.97
CA PRO A 268 -6.80 -19.65 24.01
C PRO A 268 -7.33 -18.75 22.89
N GLU A 269 -7.77 -19.36 21.80
CA GLU A 269 -8.42 -18.66 20.70
C GLU A 269 -9.67 -17.92 21.19
N ASN A 270 -9.92 -16.73 20.61
CA ASN A 270 -10.99 -15.81 20.96
C ASN A 270 -11.00 -15.35 22.44
N ALA A 271 -10.05 -15.76 23.28
CA ALA A 271 -10.05 -15.37 24.69
C ALA A 271 -9.69 -13.89 24.86
N ILE A 272 -10.36 -13.24 25.82
CA ILE A 272 -10.06 -11.90 26.29
C ILE A 272 -9.32 -12.04 27.62
N VAL A 273 -8.06 -11.62 27.69
CA VAL A 273 -7.26 -11.67 28.93
C VAL A 273 -6.88 -10.28 29.42
N ILE A 274 -6.89 -10.07 30.74
CA ILE A 274 -6.50 -8.80 31.37
C ILE A 274 -5.72 -9.04 32.66
N GLY A 275 -5.02 -8.01 33.16
CA GLY A 275 -4.42 -8.01 34.49
C GLY A 275 -2.96 -8.47 34.55
N ASN A 276 -2.41 -8.49 35.76
CA ASN A 276 -1.04 -8.90 36.06
C ASN A 276 -1.02 -9.81 37.31
N PRO A 277 -0.81 -11.13 37.17
CA PRO A 277 -0.71 -11.86 35.90
C PRO A 277 -2.04 -11.85 35.14
N ALA A 278 -1.99 -12.02 33.82
CA ALA A 278 -3.17 -12.01 32.98
C ALA A 278 -4.08 -13.22 33.27
N PHE A 279 -5.39 -12.98 33.32
CA PHE A 279 -6.43 -14.01 33.46
C PHE A 279 -7.53 -13.81 32.43
N ILE A 280 -8.24 -14.88 32.07
CA ILE A 280 -9.35 -14.84 31.12
C ILE A 280 -10.53 -14.10 31.76
N LYS A 281 -10.96 -13.01 31.12
CA LYS A 281 -12.16 -12.25 31.48
C LYS A 281 -13.40 -12.74 30.73
N GLY A 282 -13.21 -13.28 29.52
CA GLY A 282 -14.29 -13.72 28.65
C GLY A 282 -13.75 -14.15 27.29
N TYR A 283 -14.63 -14.25 26.30
CA TYR A 283 -14.30 -14.56 24.92
C TYR A 283 -14.98 -13.56 23.98
N ILE A 284 -14.39 -13.33 22.81
CA ILE A 284 -14.97 -12.54 21.73
C ILE A 284 -16.13 -13.36 21.12
N GLU A 285 -17.23 -12.68 20.82
CA GLU A 285 -18.41 -13.23 20.11
C GLU A 285 -18.17 -13.34 18.60
#